data_AF-A0A6U0RY30-F1
#
_entry.id   AF-A0A6U0RY30-F1
#
_cell.length_a   1.000
_cell.length_b   1.000
_cell.length_c   1.000
_cell.angle_alpha   90.00
_cell.angle_beta   90.00
_cell.angle_gamma   90.00
#
_symmetry.space_group_name_H-M   'P 1'
#
loop_
_entity.id
_entity.type
_entity.pdbx_description
1 polymer ?
#
loop_
_entity_poly.entity_id
_entity_poly.type
_entity_poly.pdbx_seq_one_letter_code
_entity_poly.pdbx_strand_id
1 'polypeptide(L)'
;MIPQISRNAENESPYSIDVLVKNSDRVENMHLYFEVEMSRARFIHGLTSIHYRKMYDKFLFYPTILLTLISGLFSFAASGSLSLSDDIKQIFAGCVGVMSLVSIFMQSLTKQLDYSGKATAHEAASVSLRRLQNQLDFQSVTLSNSSLLTTKDTNDDNDNNGDEKQEEKEKKEEKDVAFDSHTKNDFRHLSEKFEQATAHINSILPPRITTAFRSIDTHIDLYYDTKESNQPSPPNNNKNGGNGNTKNKKSLSNMFPSTMLSKEKLKLAAYSELELVIISSKGWPYILPNAGSTVEKTISRLKVKLSSDDDAV
;
A
#
# COMPACT_ATOMS: atom_id res chain seq x y z
N MET A 1 -8.10 -28.27 -17.35
CA MET A 1 -7.16 -28.50 -16.23
C MET A 1 -6.06 -27.45 -16.32
N ILE A 2 -6.21 -26.35 -15.60
CA ILE A 2 -5.12 -25.37 -15.43
C ILE A 2 -4.27 -25.94 -14.30
N PRO A 3 -2.94 -26.05 -14.43
CA PRO A 3 -2.09 -26.49 -13.33
C PRO A 3 -2.36 -25.57 -12.15
N GLN A 4 -2.87 -26.12 -11.05
CA GLN A 4 -2.81 -25.46 -9.76
C GLN A 4 -1.32 -25.25 -9.52
N ILE A 5 -0.82 -24.04 -9.78
CA ILE A 5 0.53 -23.64 -9.38
C ILE A 5 0.52 -23.82 -7.87
N SER A 6 1.13 -24.92 -7.43
CA SER A 6 1.25 -25.30 -6.04
C SER A 6 1.83 -24.10 -5.31
N ARG A 7 1.02 -23.49 -4.43
CA ARG A 7 1.43 -22.47 -3.46
C ARG A 7 2.37 -23.14 -2.43
N ASN A 8 3.50 -23.64 -2.89
CA ASN A 8 4.62 -24.12 -2.06
C ASN A 8 5.72 -23.06 -2.03
N ALA A 9 5.32 -21.82 -1.76
CA ALA A 9 6.21 -20.89 -1.09
C ALA A 9 5.65 -20.78 0.32
N GLU A 10 6.31 -21.48 1.23
CA GLU A 10 6.43 -21.11 2.64
C GLU A 10 6.86 -19.64 2.70
N ASN A 11 5.91 -18.72 2.48
CA ASN A 11 5.93 -17.44 3.14
C ASN A 11 5.47 -17.76 4.56
N GLU A 12 6.36 -18.30 5.38
CA GLU A 12 6.36 -17.85 6.76
C GLU A 12 6.44 -16.34 6.65
N SER A 13 5.30 -15.67 6.79
CA SER A 13 5.27 -14.22 6.93
C SER A 13 6.30 -13.91 8.00
N PRO A 14 7.39 -13.16 7.73
CA PRO A 14 8.40 -12.77 8.72
C PRO A 14 7.83 -11.97 9.91
N TYR A 15 6.50 -11.89 10.04
CA TYR A 15 5.71 -10.90 10.74
C TYR A 15 4.54 -11.55 11.48
N SER A 16 4.74 -12.72 12.12
CA SER A 16 3.72 -13.21 13.05
C SER A 16 3.51 -12.15 14.15
N ILE A 17 2.25 -11.77 14.36
CA ILE A 17 1.83 -10.70 15.28
C ILE A 17 2.42 -10.92 16.68
N ASP A 18 2.63 -12.19 17.05
CA ASP A 18 3.21 -12.63 18.32
C ASP A 18 4.62 -12.06 18.59
N VAL A 19 5.43 -11.82 17.54
CA VAL A 19 6.78 -11.22 17.70
C VAL A 19 6.70 -9.71 17.97
N LEU A 20 5.66 -9.04 17.46
CA LEU A 20 5.46 -7.59 17.59
C LEU A 20 4.83 -7.20 18.94
N VAL A 21 4.03 -8.05 19.58
CA VAL A 21 3.30 -7.70 20.82
C VAL A 21 4.20 -7.57 22.06
N LYS A 22 5.45 -8.09 22.06
CA LYS A 22 6.26 -8.29 23.28
C LYS A 22 6.97 -7.08 23.93
N ASN A 23 6.94 -5.84 23.40
CA ASN A 23 7.59 -4.67 24.03
C ASN A 23 6.59 -3.50 24.14
N SER A 24 6.36 -2.92 25.33
CA SER A 24 5.21 -2.02 25.59
C SER A 24 5.37 -0.55 25.12
N ASP A 25 6.57 -0.09 24.76
CA ASP A 25 6.79 1.17 23.99
C ASP A 25 6.50 0.98 22.48
N ARG A 26 5.99 -0.20 22.09
CA ARG A 26 5.70 -0.54 20.69
C ARG A 26 4.33 -0.15 20.21
N VAL A 27 3.36 0.24 21.04
CA VAL A 27 1.96 0.36 20.55
C VAL A 27 1.85 1.41 19.43
N GLU A 28 2.49 2.57 19.58
CA GLU A 28 2.53 3.60 18.53
C GLU A 28 3.34 3.15 17.29
N ASN A 29 4.46 2.45 17.50
CA ASN A 29 5.27 1.89 16.41
C ASN A 29 4.52 0.77 15.66
N MET A 30 3.70 -0.01 16.36
CA MET A 30 2.89 -1.09 15.80
C MET A 30 1.74 -0.53 14.99
N HIS A 31 1.10 0.55 15.46
CA HIS A 31 0.07 1.29 14.73
C HIS A 31 0.62 1.81 13.41
N LEU A 32 1.73 2.55 13.45
CA LEU A 32 2.33 3.14 12.26
C LEU A 32 2.83 2.07 11.27
N TYR A 33 3.45 0.99 11.78
CA TYR A 33 3.86 -0.14 10.95
C TYR A 33 2.65 -0.78 10.23
N PHE A 34 1.56 -1.01 10.96
CA PHE A 34 0.34 -1.59 10.40
C PHE A 34 -0.31 -0.63 9.39
N GLU A 35 -0.29 0.67 9.64
CA GLU A 35 -0.73 1.72 8.71
C GLU A 35 0.08 1.70 7.40
N VAL A 36 1.40 1.56 7.48
CA VAL A 36 2.30 1.45 6.32
C VAL A 36 1.95 0.22 5.50
N GLU A 37 1.78 -0.95 6.12
CA GLU A 37 1.49 -2.19 5.40
C GLU A 37 0.09 -2.16 4.76
N MET A 38 -0.93 -1.64 5.48
CA MET A 38 -2.26 -1.43 4.91
C MET A 38 -2.22 -0.48 3.72
N SER A 39 -1.47 0.62 3.83
CA SER A 39 -1.31 1.60 2.75
C SER A 39 -0.65 0.96 1.54
N ARG A 40 0.44 0.23 1.74
CA ARG A 40 1.15 -0.53 0.70
C ARG A 40 0.22 -1.47 -0.04
N ALA A 41 -0.49 -2.33 0.69
CA ALA A 41 -1.45 -3.27 0.13
C ALA A 41 -2.55 -2.53 -0.66
N ARG A 42 -3.12 -1.45 -0.08
CA ARG A 42 -4.14 -0.62 -0.71
C ARG A 42 -3.68 -0.08 -2.07
N PHE A 43 -2.47 0.48 -2.14
CA PHE A 43 -1.92 1.01 -3.38
C PHE A 43 -1.64 -0.08 -4.42
N ILE A 44 -1.08 -1.22 -4.01
CA ILE A 44 -0.85 -2.36 -4.89
C ILE A 44 -2.17 -2.87 -5.50
N HIS A 45 -3.20 -3.07 -4.68
CA HIS A 45 -4.51 -3.52 -5.16
C HIS A 45 -5.19 -2.45 -6.03
N GLY A 46 -5.10 -1.17 -5.67
CA GLY A 46 -5.63 -0.06 -6.48
C GLY A 46 -4.99 0.06 -7.87
N LEU A 47 -3.66 -0.01 -7.96
CA LEU A 47 -2.95 0.01 -9.23
C LEU A 47 -3.25 -1.24 -10.06
N THR A 48 -3.39 -2.40 -9.41
CA THR A 48 -3.72 -3.66 -10.07
C THR A 48 -5.13 -3.64 -10.66
N SER A 49 -6.12 -3.09 -9.96
CA SER A 49 -7.48 -2.99 -10.48
C SER A 49 -7.54 -2.09 -11.73
N ILE A 50 -6.85 -0.94 -11.69
CA ILE A 50 -6.73 -0.03 -12.84
C ILE A 50 -6.07 -0.74 -14.03
N HIS A 51 -5.01 -1.50 -13.78
CA HIS A 51 -4.31 -2.25 -14.81
C HIS A 51 -5.22 -3.28 -15.50
N TYR A 52 -5.91 -4.12 -14.71
CA TYR A 52 -6.80 -5.14 -15.27
C TYR A 52 -8.00 -4.54 -16.00
N ARG A 53 -8.60 -3.48 -15.47
CA ARG A 53 -9.74 -2.81 -16.13
C ARG A 53 -9.35 -2.31 -17.52
N LYS A 54 -8.20 -1.65 -17.64
CA LYS A 54 -7.75 -1.13 -18.94
C LYS A 54 -7.26 -2.21 -19.90
N MET A 55 -6.65 -3.28 -19.40
CA MET A 55 -6.33 -4.46 -20.21
C MET A 55 -7.61 -5.08 -20.79
N TYR A 56 -8.66 -5.22 -19.98
CA TYR A 56 -9.97 -5.69 -20.45
C TYR A 56 -10.55 -4.78 -21.54
N ASP A 57 -10.70 -3.48 -21.24
CA ASP A 57 -11.34 -2.50 -22.14
C ASP A 57 -10.67 -2.47 -23.53
N LYS A 58 -9.34 -2.35 -23.55
CA LYS A 58 -8.61 -2.14 -24.81
C LYS A 58 -8.20 -3.39 -25.54
N PHE A 59 -7.79 -4.43 -24.82
CA PHE A 59 -7.25 -5.63 -25.46
C PHE A 59 -8.35 -6.61 -25.87
N LEU A 60 -9.45 -6.66 -25.12
CA LEU A 60 -10.50 -7.66 -25.34
C LEU A 60 -11.79 -7.01 -25.82
N PHE A 61 -12.28 -5.98 -25.13
CA PHE A 61 -13.61 -5.43 -25.37
C PHE A 61 -13.70 -4.66 -26.70
N TYR A 62 -12.87 -3.63 -26.92
CA TYR A 62 -12.95 -2.85 -28.16
C TYR A 62 -12.67 -3.65 -29.43
N PRO A 63 -11.65 -4.54 -29.50
CA PRO A 63 -11.42 -5.35 -30.70
C PRO A 63 -12.58 -6.28 -31.02
N THR A 64 -13.21 -6.87 -30.00
CA THR A 64 -14.37 -7.76 -30.17
C THR A 64 -15.57 -7.00 -30.73
N ILE A 65 -15.84 -5.79 -30.21
CA ILE A 65 -16.91 -4.93 -30.73
C ILE A 65 -16.63 -4.52 -32.18
N LEU A 66 -15.38 -4.11 -32.47
CA LEU A 66 -14.99 -3.69 -33.82
C LEU A 66 -15.13 -4.84 -34.83
N LEU A 67 -14.66 -6.04 -34.48
CA LEU A 67 -14.82 -7.24 -35.32
C LEU A 67 -16.28 -7.58 -35.54
N THR A 68 -17.11 -7.48 -34.51
CA THR A 68 -18.55 -7.73 -34.60
C THR A 68 -19.23 -6.73 -35.53
N LEU A 69 -18.87 -5.44 -35.44
CA LEU A 69 -19.41 -4.39 -36.29
C LEU A 69 -19.01 -4.58 -37.76
N ILE A 70 -17.73 -4.88 -38.02
CA ILE A 70 -17.23 -5.13 -39.38
C ILE A 70 -17.89 -6.39 -39.96
N SER A 71 -18.02 -7.45 -39.16
CA SER A 71 -18.69 -8.69 -39.57
C SER A 71 -20.17 -8.44 -39.90
N GLY A 72 -20.88 -7.66 -39.09
CA GLY A 72 -22.25 -7.25 -39.37
C GLY A 72 -22.38 -6.44 -40.66
N LEU A 73 -21.46 -5.51 -40.91
CA LEU A 73 -21.45 -4.71 -42.13
C LEU A 73 -21.21 -5.55 -43.38
N PHE A 74 -20.25 -6.49 -43.34
CA PHE A 74 -20.02 -7.42 -44.45
C PHE A 74 -21.19 -8.36 -44.67
N SER A 75 -21.82 -8.85 -43.60
CA SER A 75 -23.01 -9.69 -43.70
C SER A 75 -24.18 -8.95 -44.36
N PHE A 76 -24.37 -7.67 -43.99
CA PHE A 76 -25.38 -6.82 -44.61
C PHE A 76 -25.06 -6.52 -46.08
N ALA A 77 -23.81 -6.17 -46.39
CA ALA A 77 -23.37 -5.89 -47.76
C ALA A 77 -23.52 -7.12 -48.68
N ALA A 78 -23.24 -8.32 -48.17
CA ALA A 78 -23.42 -9.57 -48.93
C ALA A 78 -24.89 -9.90 -49.20
N SER A 79 -25.80 -9.48 -48.30
CA SER A 79 -27.24 -9.74 -48.39
C SER A 79 -28.02 -8.63 -49.13
N GLY A 80 -27.42 -7.45 -49.29
CA GLY A 80 -28.07 -6.29 -49.90
C GLY A 80 -28.34 -6.52 -51.40
N SER A 81 -29.41 -5.90 -51.91
CA SER A 81 -29.79 -5.93 -53.34
C SER A 81 -28.85 -5.14 -54.26
N LEU A 82 -27.65 -4.79 -53.79
CA LEU A 82 -26.59 -4.26 -54.63
C LEU A 82 -26.20 -5.36 -55.61
N SER A 83 -26.18 -5.06 -56.90
CA SER A 83 -25.82 -5.97 -57.99
C SER A 83 -24.33 -6.36 -57.97
N LEU A 84 -23.87 -6.95 -56.87
CA LEU A 84 -22.56 -7.55 -56.71
C LEU A 84 -22.51 -8.89 -57.47
N SER A 85 -21.36 -9.18 -58.08
CA SER A 85 -21.08 -10.48 -58.68
C SER A 85 -21.18 -11.59 -57.63
N ASP A 86 -21.62 -12.78 -58.03
CA ASP A 86 -21.82 -13.90 -57.11
C ASP A 86 -20.50 -14.40 -56.49
N ASP A 87 -19.38 -14.29 -57.21
CA ASP A 87 -18.04 -14.58 -56.67
C ASP A 87 -17.71 -13.67 -55.46
N ILE A 88 -18.07 -12.39 -55.56
CA ILE A 88 -17.80 -11.41 -54.49
C ILE A 88 -18.68 -11.71 -53.27
N LYS A 89 -19.94 -12.11 -53.48
CA LYS A 89 -20.83 -12.52 -52.38
C LYS A 89 -20.29 -13.75 -51.67
N GLN A 90 -19.77 -14.74 -52.40
CA GLN A 90 -19.18 -15.93 -51.81
C GLN A 90 -17.92 -15.61 -50.98
N ILE A 91 -17.06 -14.72 -51.48
CA ILE A 91 -15.89 -14.24 -50.74
C ILE A 91 -16.31 -13.51 -49.45
N PHE A 92 -17.30 -12.61 -49.51
CA PHE A 92 -17.81 -11.92 -48.32
C PHE A 92 -18.40 -12.91 -47.30
N ALA A 93 -19.17 -13.89 -47.74
CA ALA A 93 -19.72 -14.92 -46.87
C ALA A 93 -18.61 -15.72 -46.16
N GLY A 94 -17.54 -16.08 -46.88
CA GLY A 94 -16.36 -16.73 -46.31
C GLY A 94 -15.66 -15.88 -45.25
N CYS A 95 -15.43 -14.59 -45.54
CA CYS A 95 -14.82 -13.63 -44.61
C CYS A 95 -15.66 -13.46 -43.33
N VAL A 96 -16.98 -13.32 -43.46
CA VAL A 96 -17.90 -13.24 -42.32
C VAL A 96 -17.83 -14.50 -41.46
N GLY A 97 -17.77 -15.67 -42.08
CA GLY A 97 -17.59 -16.95 -41.38
C GLY A 97 -16.31 -16.99 -40.55
N VAL A 98 -15.17 -16.60 -41.13
CA VAL A 98 -13.87 -16.56 -40.42
C VAL A 98 -13.88 -15.52 -39.29
N MET A 99 -14.39 -14.32 -39.53
CA MET A 99 -14.50 -13.27 -38.50
C MET A 99 -15.38 -13.71 -37.33
N SER A 100 -16.45 -14.45 -37.59
CA SER A 100 -17.32 -15.02 -36.55
C SER A 100 -16.57 -15.99 -35.65
N LEU A 101 -15.77 -16.90 -36.21
CA LEU A 101 -14.93 -17.82 -35.43
C LEU A 101 -13.92 -17.08 -34.54
N VAL A 102 -13.26 -16.06 -35.09
CA VAL A 102 -12.32 -15.22 -34.32
C VAL A 102 -13.04 -14.48 -33.19
N SER A 103 -14.25 -13.96 -33.45
CA SER A 103 -15.07 -13.28 -32.43
C SER A 103 -15.45 -14.24 -31.29
N ILE A 104 -15.93 -15.44 -31.61
CA ILE A 104 -16.25 -16.48 -30.63
C ILE A 104 -15.02 -16.85 -29.80
N PHE A 105 -13.85 -17.00 -30.45
CA PHE A 105 -12.59 -17.26 -29.76
C PHE A 105 -12.22 -16.14 -28.78
N MET A 106 -12.28 -14.87 -29.21
CA MET A 106 -11.99 -13.70 -28.36
C MET A 106 -12.96 -13.59 -27.18
N GLN A 107 -14.24 -13.87 -27.39
CA GLN A 107 -15.25 -13.92 -26.32
C GLN A 107 -14.96 -15.04 -25.32
N SER A 108 -14.55 -16.21 -25.79
CA SER A 108 -14.13 -17.33 -24.94
C SER A 108 -12.88 -16.97 -24.12
N LEU A 109 -11.87 -16.39 -24.76
CA LEU A 109 -10.66 -15.91 -24.11
C LEU A 109 -10.97 -14.87 -23.03
N THR A 110 -11.92 -13.97 -23.29
CA THR A 110 -12.36 -12.96 -22.33
C THR A 110 -12.95 -13.59 -21.06
N LYS A 111 -13.78 -14.63 -21.23
CA LYS A 111 -14.34 -15.38 -20.09
C LYS A 111 -13.26 -16.13 -19.31
N GLN A 112 -12.26 -16.70 -19.99
CA GLN A 112 -11.19 -17.45 -19.33
C GLN A 112 -10.20 -16.55 -18.58
N LEU A 113 -9.86 -15.38 -19.14
CA LEU A 113 -8.93 -14.46 -18.50
C LEU A 113 -9.55 -13.72 -17.31
N ASP A 114 -10.87 -13.48 -17.36
CA ASP A 114 -11.67 -12.81 -16.33
C ASP A 114 -11.01 -11.54 -15.77
N TYR A 115 -10.49 -10.69 -16.66
CA TYR A 115 -9.84 -9.45 -16.22
C TYR A 115 -10.81 -8.48 -15.55
N SER A 116 -12.09 -8.51 -15.93
CA SER A 116 -13.12 -7.72 -15.27
C SER A 116 -13.35 -8.18 -13.83
N GLY A 117 -13.56 -9.49 -13.60
CA GLY A 117 -13.73 -10.03 -12.25
C GLY A 117 -12.50 -9.77 -11.37
N LYS A 118 -11.29 -9.94 -11.91
CA LYS A 118 -10.03 -9.59 -11.24
C LYS A 118 -9.96 -8.11 -10.89
N ALA A 119 -10.29 -7.22 -11.82
CA ALA A 119 -10.28 -5.78 -11.56
C ALA A 119 -11.22 -5.41 -10.42
N THR A 120 -12.46 -5.93 -10.44
CA THR A 120 -13.46 -5.70 -9.39
C THR A 120 -13.01 -6.26 -8.05
N ALA A 121 -12.40 -7.46 -8.02
CA ALA A 121 -11.87 -8.05 -6.78
C ALA A 121 -10.77 -7.18 -6.15
N HIS A 122 -9.81 -6.72 -6.96
CA HIS A 122 -8.75 -5.82 -6.48
C HIS A 122 -9.28 -4.44 -6.06
N GLU A 123 -10.31 -3.91 -6.73
CA GLU A 123 -10.96 -2.65 -6.35
C GLU A 123 -11.75 -2.79 -5.04
N ALA A 124 -12.49 -3.87 -4.86
CA ALA A 124 -13.21 -4.14 -3.61
C ALA A 124 -12.23 -4.25 -2.42
N ALA A 125 -11.09 -4.90 -2.63
CA ALA A 125 -10.05 -5.01 -1.64
C ALA A 125 -9.42 -3.66 -1.27
N SER A 126 -9.04 -2.84 -2.26
CA SER A 126 -8.45 -1.52 -1.99
C SER A 126 -9.43 -0.59 -1.28
N VAL A 127 -10.72 -0.65 -1.60
CA VAL A 127 -11.79 0.08 -0.89
C VAL A 127 -11.94 -0.43 0.55
N SER A 128 -11.88 -1.73 0.76
CA SER A 128 -11.98 -2.33 2.10
C SER A 128 -10.78 -1.93 2.97
N LEU A 129 -9.57 -2.01 2.43
CA LEU A 129 -8.35 -1.55 3.09
C LEU A 129 -8.39 -0.05 3.41
N ARG A 130 -8.93 0.77 2.51
CA ARG A 130 -9.14 2.21 2.77
C ARG A 130 -10.10 2.45 3.94
N ARG A 131 -11.18 1.66 4.04
CA ARG A 131 -12.11 1.77 5.17
C ARG A 131 -11.46 1.37 6.49
N LEU A 132 -10.63 0.32 6.49
CA LEU A 132 -9.86 -0.10 7.67
C LEU A 132 -8.84 0.97 8.08
N GLN A 133 -8.13 1.57 7.12
CA GLN A 133 -7.21 2.68 7.37
C GLN A 133 -7.95 3.88 8.01
N ASN A 134 -9.09 4.28 7.45
CA ASN A 134 -9.88 5.36 8.04
C ASN A 134 -10.35 5.02 9.48
N GLN A 135 -10.74 3.77 9.75
CA GLN A 135 -11.10 3.33 11.10
C GLN A 135 -9.93 3.45 12.07
N LEU A 136 -8.73 3.07 11.62
CA LEU A 136 -7.50 3.17 12.38
C LEU A 136 -7.14 4.64 12.70
N ASP A 137 -7.36 5.55 11.75
CA ASP A 137 -7.16 7.00 11.93
C ASP A 137 -8.15 7.60 12.93
N PHE A 138 -9.42 7.16 12.90
CA PHE A 138 -10.40 7.61 13.89
C PHE A 138 -10.04 7.12 15.31
N GLN A 139 -9.52 5.90 15.43
CA GLN A 139 -9.09 5.34 16.70
C GLN A 139 -7.88 6.09 17.28
N SER A 140 -6.88 6.42 16.45
CA SER A 140 -5.70 7.16 16.91
C SER A 140 -6.07 8.55 17.45
N VAL A 141 -6.93 9.29 16.74
CA VAL A 141 -7.42 10.60 17.19
C VAL A 141 -8.21 10.50 18.50
N THR A 142 -9.05 9.46 18.65
CA THR A 142 -9.83 9.22 19.87
C THR A 142 -8.92 8.93 21.07
N LEU A 143 -7.88 8.11 20.88
CA LEU A 143 -6.89 7.82 21.91
C LEU A 143 -6.13 9.07 22.33
N SER A 144 -5.66 9.89 21.38
CA SER A 144 -5.00 11.16 21.68
C SER A 144 -5.88 12.09 22.52
N ASN A 145 -7.16 12.22 22.18
CA ASN A 145 -8.10 13.07 22.94
C ASN A 145 -8.38 12.54 24.36
N SER A 146 -8.47 11.21 24.53
CA SER A 146 -8.75 10.60 25.84
C SER A 146 -7.63 10.82 26.86
N SER A 147 -6.37 10.78 26.41
CA SER A 147 -5.18 11.04 27.26
C SER A 147 -5.12 12.47 27.82
N LEU A 148 -5.80 13.42 27.16
CA LEU A 148 -5.77 14.83 27.50
C LEU A 148 -6.78 15.19 28.61
N LEU A 149 -7.80 14.36 28.83
CA LEU A 149 -8.81 14.56 29.87
C LEU A 149 -8.35 14.05 31.24
N THR A 150 -7.46 13.05 31.30
CA THR A 150 -7.00 12.47 32.56
C THR A 150 -6.01 13.34 33.36
N THR A 151 -5.48 14.42 32.77
CA THR A 151 -4.49 15.30 33.42
C THR A 151 -5.09 16.56 34.03
N LYS A 152 -6.39 16.84 33.85
CA LYS A 152 -6.99 18.14 34.23
C LYS A 152 -7.65 18.17 35.62
N ASP A 153 -7.86 17.04 36.29
CA ASP A 153 -8.67 16.97 37.53
C ASP A 153 -7.86 16.80 38.84
N THR A 154 -6.58 17.20 38.90
CA THR A 154 -5.74 17.06 40.12
C THR A 154 -5.30 18.36 40.80
N ASN A 155 -5.83 19.51 40.39
CA ASN A 155 -5.57 20.79 41.08
C ASN A 155 -6.91 21.42 41.49
N ASP A 156 -7.58 20.80 42.45
CA ASP A 156 -8.59 21.49 43.25
C ASP A 156 -8.19 21.38 44.72
N ASP A 157 -8.19 22.55 45.35
CA ASP A 157 -7.59 22.88 46.63
C ASP A 157 -7.99 21.90 47.76
N ASN A 158 -7.02 21.19 48.34
CA ASN A 158 -7.19 20.60 49.66
C ASN A 158 -6.15 21.16 50.63
N ASP A 159 -6.41 22.41 51.01
CA ASP A 159 -5.87 23.05 52.20
C ASP A 159 -6.65 22.53 53.41
N ASN A 160 -6.27 21.35 53.96
CA ASN A 160 -6.60 21.07 55.36
C ASN A 160 -5.71 20.01 56.03
N ASN A 161 -5.22 20.39 57.21
CA ASN A 161 -4.53 19.57 58.20
C ASN A 161 -5.29 18.28 58.54
N GLY A 162 -4.58 17.15 58.64
CA GLY A 162 -5.13 15.94 59.24
C GLY A 162 -4.20 14.74 59.10
N ASP A 163 -3.44 14.47 60.15
CA ASP A 163 -2.52 13.36 60.33
C ASP A 163 -3.27 12.01 60.33
N GLU A 164 -3.22 11.24 59.23
CA GLU A 164 -3.48 9.79 59.25
C GLU A 164 -2.77 9.10 58.07
N LYS A 165 -1.77 8.27 58.41
CA LYS A 165 -0.89 7.54 57.50
C LYS A 165 -1.42 6.13 57.24
N GLN A 166 -1.12 5.64 56.04
CA GLN A 166 -1.10 4.25 55.56
C GLN A 166 -2.44 3.63 55.13
N GLU A 167 -2.80 3.77 53.84
CA GLU A 167 -3.40 2.67 53.03
C GLU A 167 -3.48 2.92 51.50
N GLU A 168 -2.76 3.90 50.94
CA GLU A 168 -3.00 4.36 49.55
C GLU A 168 -1.95 3.91 48.51
N LYS A 169 -1.37 2.71 48.66
CA LYS A 169 -0.35 2.18 47.72
C LYS A 169 -0.81 1.06 46.78
N GLU A 170 -1.98 0.46 46.96
CA GLU A 170 -2.41 -0.69 46.12
C GLU A 170 -3.32 -0.34 44.94
N LYS A 171 -3.95 0.84 44.88
CA LYS A 171 -4.91 1.17 43.79
C LYS A 171 -4.30 1.71 42.50
N LYS A 172 -2.98 1.92 42.44
CA LYS A 172 -2.32 2.47 41.25
C LYS A 172 -1.92 1.39 40.24
N GLU A 173 -1.72 0.14 40.66
CA GLU A 173 -1.33 -0.95 39.73
C GLU A 173 -2.51 -1.54 38.95
N GLU A 174 -3.75 -1.39 39.42
CA GLU A 174 -4.91 -2.00 38.76
C GLU A 174 -5.39 -1.23 37.50
N LYS A 175 -5.11 0.07 37.38
CA LYS A 175 -5.52 0.88 36.23
C LYS A 175 -4.65 0.66 34.98
N ASP A 176 -3.36 0.34 35.14
CA ASP A 176 -2.46 0.15 34.01
C ASP A 176 -2.69 -1.19 33.30
N VAL A 177 -3.21 -2.20 34.00
CA VAL A 177 -3.49 -3.54 33.44
C VAL A 177 -4.75 -3.54 32.56
N ALA A 178 -5.75 -2.71 32.88
CA ALA A 178 -7.01 -2.68 32.12
C ALA A 178 -6.85 -2.07 30.72
N PHE A 179 -6.01 -1.04 30.57
CA PHE A 179 -5.82 -0.31 29.31
C PHE A 179 -5.16 -1.18 28.22
N ASP A 180 -4.16 -1.99 28.57
CA ASP A 180 -3.41 -2.84 27.62
C ASP A 180 -4.28 -3.97 27.01
N SER A 181 -5.27 -4.47 27.77
CA SER A 181 -6.14 -5.56 27.31
C SER A 181 -7.10 -5.15 26.18
N HIS A 182 -7.64 -3.92 26.21
CA HIS A 182 -8.60 -3.44 25.21
C HIS A 182 -7.90 -3.17 23.87
N THR A 183 -6.76 -2.48 23.90
CA THR A 183 -6.01 -2.13 22.68
C THR A 183 -5.53 -3.36 21.92
N LYS A 184 -5.08 -4.41 22.63
CA LYS A 184 -4.67 -5.68 22.01
C LYS A 184 -5.80 -6.36 21.25
N ASN A 185 -7.02 -6.35 21.81
CA ASN A 185 -8.19 -6.95 21.15
C ASN A 185 -8.59 -6.18 19.90
N ASP A 186 -8.52 -4.84 19.93
CA ASP A 186 -8.82 -3.99 18.77
C ASP A 186 -7.85 -4.27 17.60
N PHE A 187 -6.55 -4.37 17.89
CA PHE A 187 -5.54 -4.68 16.88
C PHE A 187 -5.73 -6.07 16.27
N ARG A 188 -6.03 -7.08 17.09
CA ARG A 188 -6.29 -8.43 16.61
C ARG A 188 -7.48 -8.45 15.64
N HIS A 189 -8.58 -7.81 16.02
CA HIS A 189 -9.76 -7.70 15.18
C HIS A 189 -9.49 -6.92 13.88
N LEU A 190 -8.65 -5.88 13.92
CA LEU A 190 -8.25 -5.14 12.74
C LEU A 190 -7.38 -6.00 11.80
N SER A 191 -6.46 -6.77 12.36
CA SER A 191 -5.64 -7.71 11.60
C SER A 191 -6.47 -8.81 10.96
N GLU A 192 -7.46 -9.36 11.67
CA GLU A 192 -8.39 -10.35 11.13
C GLU A 192 -9.19 -9.77 9.96
N LYS A 193 -9.64 -8.51 10.05
CA LYS A 193 -10.31 -7.81 8.94
C LYS A 193 -9.38 -7.54 7.77
N PHE A 194 -8.12 -7.21 8.03
CA PHE A 194 -7.10 -7.02 6.99
C PHE A 194 -6.85 -8.33 6.24
N GLU A 195 -6.67 -9.43 6.97
CA GLU A 195 -6.51 -10.76 6.40
C GLU A 195 -7.76 -11.15 5.61
N GLN A 196 -8.96 -10.92 6.14
CA GLN A 196 -10.22 -11.18 5.43
C GLN A 196 -10.31 -10.35 4.12
N ALA A 197 -9.92 -9.07 4.16
CA ALA A 197 -9.97 -8.19 2.99
C ALA A 197 -9.00 -8.65 1.88
N THR A 198 -7.90 -9.30 2.23
CA THR A 198 -6.86 -9.75 1.29
C THR A 198 -6.99 -11.22 0.88
N ALA A 199 -7.54 -12.07 1.75
CA ALA A 199 -7.69 -13.52 1.54
C ALA A 199 -8.58 -13.88 0.35
N HIS A 200 -9.55 -13.03 0.02
CA HIS A 200 -10.47 -13.27 -1.10
C HIS A 200 -9.83 -13.04 -2.49
N ILE A 201 -8.60 -12.54 -2.54
CA ILE A 201 -7.94 -12.15 -3.79
C ILE A 201 -6.99 -13.26 -4.22
N ASN A 202 -7.50 -14.17 -5.04
CA ASN A 202 -6.71 -15.26 -5.62
C ASN A 202 -6.00 -14.89 -6.93
N SER A 203 -6.13 -13.65 -7.39
CA SER A 203 -5.53 -13.17 -8.63
C SER A 203 -4.05 -12.82 -8.48
N ILE A 204 -3.28 -13.14 -9.52
CA ILE A 204 -1.85 -12.87 -9.60
C ILE A 204 -1.63 -11.35 -9.66
N LEU A 205 -0.78 -10.81 -8.79
CA LEU A 205 -0.40 -9.40 -8.87
C LEU A 205 0.55 -9.16 -10.06
N PRO A 206 0.41 -8.04 -10.81
CA PRO A 206 1.34 -7.71 -11.87
C PRO A 206 2.77 -7.56 -11.31
N PRO A 207 3.75 -8.37 -11.79
CA PRO A 207 5.05 -8.50 -11.14
C PRO A 207 5.81 -7.17 -11.08
N ARG A 208 5.69 -6.33 -12.11
CA ARG A 208 6.36 -5.03 -12.14
C ARG A 208 5.82 -4.05 -11.08
N ILE A 209 4.53 -4.12 -10.75
CA ILE A 209 3.97 -3.31 -9.66
C ILE A 209 4.58 -3.80 -8.35
N THR A 210 4.51 -5.09 -8.06
CA THR A 210 5.06 -5.65 -6.81
C THR A 210 6.56 -5.43 -6.65
N THR A 211 7.33 -5.56 -7.75
CA THR A 211 8.78 -5.30 -7.73
C THR A 211 9.10 -3.83 -7.48
N ALA A 212 8.28 -2.89 -7.98
CA ALA A 212 8.49 -1.47 -7.73
C ALA A 212 8.31 -1.12 -6.24
N PHE A 213 7.27 -1.65 -5.59
CA PHE A 213 7.07 -1.46 -4.14
C PHE A 213 8.20 -2.10 -3.33
N ARG A 214 8.55 -3.36 -3.61
CA ARG A 214 9.68 -4.04 -2.92
C ARG A 214 11.02 -3.32 -3.10
N SER A 215 11.25 -2.75 -4.27
CA SER A 215 12.46 -1.98 -4.55
C SER A 215 12.49 -0.70 -3.71
N ILE A 216 11.37 0.01 -3.57
CA ILE A 216 11.28 1.14 -2.64
C ILE A 216 11.53 0.73 -1.19
N ASP A 217 10.94 -0.38 -0.74
CA ASP A 217 11.16 -0.92 0.61
C ASP A 217 12.67 -1.10 0.86
N THR A 218 13.34 -1.81 -0.08
CA THR A 218 14.79 -2.07 -0.03
C THR A 218 15.62 -0.80 -0.02
N HIS A 219 15.27 0.19 -0.86
CA HIS A 219 15.99 1.46 -0.92
C HIS A 219 15.86 2.28 0.36
N ILE A 220 14.67 2.28 0.98
CA ILE A 220 14.45 2.95 2.26
C ILE A 220 15.21 2.23 3.36
N ASP A 221 15.15 0.90 3.41
CA ASP A 221 15.88 0.10 4.40
C ASP A 221 17.40 0.36 4.33
N LEU A 222 18.00 0.28 3.14
CA LEU A 222 19.41 0.56 2.92
C LEU A 222 19.82 1.99 3.32
N TYR A 223 18.93 2.96 3.10
CA TYR A 223 19.17 4.35 3.49
C TYR A 223 19.30 4.49 5.02
N TYR A 224 18.43 3.82 5.78
CA TYR A 224 18.48 3.84 7.24
C TYR A 224 19.68 3.06 7.79
N ASP A 225 19.98 1.87 7.25
CA ASP A 225 21.15 1.07 7.66
C ASP A 225 22.45 1.87 7.48
N THR A 226 22.58 2.59 6.37
CA THR A 226 23.74 3.46 6.09
C THR A 226 23.81 4.65 7.06
N LYS A 227 22.67 5.16 7.53
CA LYS A 227 22.64 6.27 8.50
C LYS A 227 23.06 5.79 9.89
N GLU A 228 22.61 4.61 10.30
CA GLU A 228 22.97 3.98 11.58
C GLU A 228 24.46 3.63 11.62
N SER A 229 25.02 3.08 10.54
CA SER A 229 26.45 2.73 10.47
C SER A 229 27.40 3.93 10.54
N ASN A 230 26.92 5.12 10.18
CA ASN A 230 27.70 6.36 10.18
C ASN A 230 27.52 7.19 11.46
N GLN A 231 26.66 6.76 12.38
CA GLN A 231 26.47 7.47 13.64
C GLN A 231 27.75 7.29 14.47
N PRO A 232 28.48 8.37 14.82
CA PRO A 232 29.72 8.25 15.57
C PRO A 232 29.43 7.51 16.87
N SER A 233 30.14 6.40 17.09
CA SER A 233 30.01 5.61 18.32
C SER A 233 29.99 6.55 19.50
N PRO A 234 29.02 6.41 20.44
CA PRO A 234 28.92 7.33 21.57
C PRO A 234 30.30 7.45 22.21
N PRO A 235 30.83 8.68 22.36
CA PRO A 235 32.19 8.88 22.83
C PRO A 235 32.35 8.06 24.08
N ASN A 236 33.31 7.12 24.05
CA ASN A 236 33.63 6.28 25.19
C ASN A 236 34.08 7.25 26.28
N ASN A 237 33.14 7.57 27.19
CA ASN A 237 33.30 8.57 28.25
C ASN A 237 34.29 8.01 29.29
N ASN A 238 35.54 7.96 28.88
CA ASN A 238 36.66 7.59 29.72
C ASN A 238 37.90 8.34 29.25
N LYS A 239 37.89 9.67 29.42
CA LYS A 239 39.04 10.47 29.92
C LYS A 239 38.77 11.98 29.84
N ASN A 240 38.75 12.56 31.03
CA ASN A 240 39.30 13.85 31.42
C ASN A 240 40.02 14.69 30.34
N GLY A 241 39.53 15.92 30.16
CA GLY A 241 40.36 17.12 29.96
C GLY A 241 40.76 17.47 28.53
N GLY A 242 40.16 18.54 27.99
CA GLY A 242 40.69 19.19 26.79
C GLY A 242 39.71 20.15 26.12
N ASN A 243 39.79 21.42 26.48
CA ASN A 243 38.97 22.51 25.95
C ASN A 243 39.40 22.82 24.49
N GLY A 244 38.57 22.50 23.50
CA GLY A 244 38.90 22.65 22.08
C GLY A 244 37.68 22.99 21.22
N ASN A 245 37.66 24.21 20.72
CA ASN A 245 36.54 24.86 20.03
C ASN A 245 36.54 24.52 18.53
N THR A 246 35.58 23.74 18.02
CA THR A 246 35.47 23.40 16.58
C THR A 246 34.11 23.74 15.98
N LYS A 247 34.15 24.47 14.86
CA LYS A 247 33.03 25.03 14.10
C LYS A 247 32.18 23.96 13.41
N ASN A 248 30.87 24.06 13.60
CA ASN A 248 29.81 23.18 13.09
C ASN A 248 29.71 23.19 11.56
N LYS A 249 29.85 22.01 10.94
CA LYS A 249 29.35 21.68 9.60
C LYS A 249 27.96 21.06 9.79
N LYS A 250 26.89 21.73 9.33
CA LYS A 250 25.52 21.16 9.34
C LYS A 250 25.48 19.96 8.40
N SER A 251 25.51 18.76 8.96
CA SER A 251 25.37 17.48 8.28
C SER A 251 23.89 17.13 8.14
N LEU A 252 23.49 16.62 6.97
CA LEU A 252 22.17 16.05 6.65
C LEU A 252 21.72 14.96 7.66
N SER A 253 22.63 14.45 8.50
CA SER A 253 22.32 13.54 9.60
C SER A 253 21.33 14.11 10.63
N ASN A 254 21.22 15.44 10.75
CA ASN A 254 20.34 16.10 11.72
C ASN A 254 18.90 16.31 11.23
N MET A 255 18.59 15.95 9.98
CA MET A 255 17.30 16.28 9.33
C MET A 255 16.17 15.29 9.66
N PHE A 256 16.46 14.16 10.31
CA PHE A 256 15.44 13.20 10.74
C PHE A 256 15.70 12.75 12.18
N PRO A 257 14.75 12.92 13.11
CA PRO A 257 14.87 12.37 14.46
C PRO A 257 15.10 10.85 14.38
N SER A 258 15.98 10.32 15.22
CA SER A 258 16.58 8.98 15.09
C SER A 258 15.65 7.81 15.47
N THR A 259 14.37 7.88 15.12
CA THR A 259 13.39 6.90 15.57
C THR A 259 12.72 6.20 14.38
N MET A 260 12.34 4.93 14.58
CA MET A 260 11.54 4.11 13.68
C MET A 260 10.36 4.88 13.07
N LEU A 261 9.77 5.81 13.82
CA LEU A 261 8.68 6.69 13.40
C LEU A 261 8.99 7.46 12.10
N SER A 262 10.24 7.90 11.91
CA SER A 262 10.65 8.61 10.69
C SER A 262 10.67 7.69 9.46
N LYS A 263 11.06 6.43 9.64
CA LYS A 263 11.19 5.43 8.57
C LYS A 263 9.84 5.05 8.00
N GLU A 264 8.88 4.76 8.87
CA GLU A 264 7.56 4.34 8.45
C GLU A 264 6.77 5.49 7.79
N LYS A 265 6.88 6.72 8.31
CA LYS A 265 6.34 7.92 7.64
C LYS A 265 6.96 8.14 6.25
N LEU A 266 8.26 7.91 6.11
CA LEU A 266 8.93 8.00 4.80
C LEU A 266 8.41 6.95 3.82
N LYS A 267 8.14 5.71 4.27
CA LYS A 267 7.52 4.67 3.43
C LYS A 267 6.13 5.07 2.95
N LEU A 268 5.27 5.57 3.85
CA LEU A 268 3.94 6.09 3.50
C LEU A 268 4.01 7.15 2.39
N ALA A 269 4.88 8.15 2.56
CA ALA A 269 5.11 9.19 1.56
C ALA A 269 5.63 8.60 0.24
N ALA A 270 6.56 7.64 0.32
CA ALA A 270 7.14 7.00 -0.85
C ALA A 270 6.14 6.17 -1.65
N TYR A 271 5.23 5.45 -1.00
CA TYR A 271 4.19 4.68 -1.68
C TYR A 271 3.19 5.58 -2.41
N SER A 272 2.80 6.69 -1.79
CA SER A 272 1.91 7.68 -2.43
C SER A 272 2.58 8.28 -3.69
N GLU A 273 3.84 8.69 -3.58
CA GLU A 273 4.58 9.20 -4.74
C GLU A 273 4.82 8.13 -5.81
N LEU A 274 5.07 6.88 -5.40
CA LEU A 274 5.22 5.76 -6.32
C LEU A 274 3.95 5.56 -7.16
N GLU A 275 2.78 5.58 -6.51
CA GLU A 275 1.50 5.49 -7.20
C GLU A 275 1.36 6.59 -8.25
N LEU A 276 1.65 7.84 -7.88
CA LEU A 276 1.57 8.98 -8.80
C LEU A 276 2.54 8.86 -9.98
N VAL A 277 3.78 8.42 -9.73
CA VAL A 277 4.78 8.20 -10.80
C VAL A 277 4.34 7.08 -11.74
N ILE A 278 3.78 6.00 -11.21
CA ILE A 278 3.25 4.89 -12.02
C ILE A 278 2.09 5.37 -12.89
N ILE A 279 1.11 6.06 -12.30
CA ILE A 279 -0.09 6.54 -13.01
C ILE A 279 0.28 7.58 -14.08
N SER A 280 1.27 8.45 -13.80
CA SER A 280 1.74 9.47 -14.74
C SER A 280 2.71 8.96 -15.81
N SER A 281 3.13 7.69 -15.74
CA SER A 281 4.08 7.12 -16.69
C SER A 281 3.47 6.97 -18.10
N LYS A 282 4.27 7.27 -19.12
CA LYS A 282 3.83 7.16 -20.52
C LYS A 282 3.50 5.71 -20.85
N GLY A 283 2.28 5.48 -21.34
CA GLY A 283 1.81 4.14 -21.69
C GLY A 283 1.12 3.41 -20.54
N TRP A 284 1.03 4.01 -19.34
CA TRP A 284 0.21 3.46 -18.28
C TRP A 284 -1.28 3.40 -18.70
N PRO A 285 -2.00 2.32 -18.33
CA PRO A 285 -1.54 1.13 -17.61
C PRO A 285 -1.09 -0.06 -18.48
N TYR A 286 -0.90 0.13 -19.77
CA TYR A 286 -0.55 -0.95 -20.71
C TYR A 286 0.92 -1.35 -20.59
N ILE A 287 1.79 -0.35 -20.51
CA ILE A 287 3.22 -0.53 -20.33
C ILE A 287 3.53 -0.15 -18.89
N LEU A 288 3.65 -1.17 -18.04
CA LEU A 288 4.14 -0.99 -16.69
C LEU A 288 5.57 -0.43 -16.78
N PRO A 289 5.85 0.75 -16.18
CA PRO A 289 7.18 1.34 -16.26
C PRO A 289 8.22 0.42 -15.63
N ASN A 290 9.49 0.56 -16.04
CA ASN A 290 10.57 -0.21 -15.44
C ASN A 290 10.65 0.14 -13.93
N ALA A 291 10.61 -0.88 -13.08
CA ALA A 291 10.56 -0.70 -11.63
C ALA A 291 11.72 0.18 -11.12
N GLY A 292 12.96 -0.05 -11.56
CA GLY A 292 14.12 0.76 -11.16
C GLY A 292 13.98 2.23 -11.53
N SER A 293 13.67 2.53 -12.80
CA SER A 293 13.49 3.92 -13.25
C SER A 293 12.32 4.62 -12.54
N THR A 294 11.24 3.90 -12.23
CA THR A 294 10.12 4.44 -11.45
C THR A 294 10.57 4.78 -10.04
N VAL A 295 11.26 3.87 -9.35
CA VAL A 295 11.76 4.09 -7.99
C VAL A 295 12.73 5.27 -7.93
N GLU A 296 13.67 5.37 -8.86
CA GLU A 296 14.61 6.51 -8.94
C GLU A 296 13.89 7.85 -9.09
N LYS A 297 12.87 7.91 -9.95
CA LYS A 297 12.03 9.10 -10.14
C LYS A 297 11.24 9.43 -8.88
N THR A 298 10.68 8.42 -8.21
CA THR A 298 9.96 8.58 -6.95
C THR A 298 10.88 9.15 -5.87
N ILE A 299 12.06 8.57 -5.67
CA ILE A 299 13.06 9.05 -4.69
C ILE A 299 13.47 10.49 -5.03
N SER A 300 13.68 10.80 -6.31
CA SER A 300 14.05 12.16 -6.73
C SER A 300 12.96 13.18 -6.42
N ARG A 301 11.68 12.84 -6.65
CA ARG A 301 10.54 13.71 -6.28
C ARG A 301 10.39 13.88 -4.79
N LEU A 302 10.55 12.80 -4.02
CA LEU A 302 10.52 12.86 -2.55
C LEU A 302 11.61 13.77 -2.01
N LYS A 303 12.84 13.66 -2.52
CA LYS A 303 13.96 14.55 -2.13
C LYS A 303 13.61 16.01 -2.35
N VAL A 304 13.05 16.36 -3.51
CA VAL A 304 12.65 17.74 -3.81
C VAL A 304 11.57 18.22 -2.84
N LYS A 305 10.55 17.40 -2.56
CA LYS A 305 9.48 17.75 -1.59
C LYS A 305 10.01 17.95 -0.17
N LEU A 306 10.89 17.07 0.28
CA LEU A 306 11.48 17.15 1.61
C LEU A 306 12.42 18.35 1.76
N SER A 307 13.13 18.75 0.70
CA SER A 307 13.96 19.96 0.73
C SER A 307 13.14 21.24 0.68
N SER A 308 11.97 21.26 0.05
CA SER A 308 11.11 22.45 0.00
C SER A 308 10.39 22.74 1.32
N ASP A 309 10.10 21.71 2.12
CA ASP A 309 9.41 21.88 3.41
C ASP A 309 10.34 22.50 4.47
N ASP A 310 11.65 22.26 4.37
CA ASP A 310 12.66 22.86 5.26
C ASP A 310 12.81 24.38 5.08
N ASP A 311 12.54 24.90 3.88
CA ASP A 311 12.61 26.35 3.60
C ASP A 311 11.34 27.10 4.08
N ALA A 312 10.28 26.37 4.46
CA ALA A 312 9.00 26.92 4.87
C ALA A 312 8.82 27.05 6.40
N VAL A 313 9.81 26.59 7.19
CA VAL A 313 9.82 26.59 8.67
C VAL A 313 10.86 27.56 9.21
#